data_AF-A0A7C0WVQ0-F1
#
_entry.id   AF-A0A7C0WVQ0-F1
#
_cell.length_a   1.000
_cell.length_b   1.000
_cell.length_c   1.000
_cell.angle_alpha   90.00
_cell.angle_beta   90.00
_cell.angle_gamma   90.00
#
_symmetry.space_group_name_H-M   'P 1'
#
loop_
_entity.id
_entity.type
_entity.pdbx_description
1 polymer ?
#
loop_
_entity_poly.entity_id
_entity_poly.type
_entity_poly.pdbx_seq_one_letter_code
_entity_poly.pdbx_strand_id
1 'polypeptide(L)' 'MSCPTIRQQLEERERQFLSPLACLSSKSRGRLHDEPDHCDLRTVFQRDRDRILHSKTFRRLKHKTQVF' A
#
# COMPACT_ATOMS: atom_id res chain seq x y z
N MET A 1 -25.83 -9.85 -6.00
CA MET A 1 -24.61 -10.12 -5.21
C MET A 1 -23.45 -9.44 -5.91
N SER A 2 -22.79 -8.46 -5.28
CA SER A 2 -21.67 -7.73 -5.92
C SER A 2 -20.41 -8.59 -5.92
N CYS A 3 -19.75 -8.69 -7.07
CA CYS A 3 -18.43 -9.30 -7.19
C CYS A 3 -17.42 -8.50 -6.33
N PRO A 4 -16.56 -9.16 -5.52
CA PRO A 4 -15.55 -8.44 -4.75
C PRO A 4 -14.53 -7.76 -5.66
N THR A 5 -14.17 -6.52 -5.32
CA THR A 5 -13.14 -5.74 -6.03
C THR A 5 -11.78 -6.40 -5.92
N ILE A 6 -10.85 -6.07 -6.83
CA ILE A 6 -9.48 -6.60 -6.80
C ILE A 6 -8.79 -6.27 -5.48
N ARG A 7 -8.96 -5.05 -4.97
CA ARG A 7 -8.45 -4.65 -3.66
C ARG A 7 -8.98 -5.56 -2.55
N GLN A 8 -10.29 -5.82 -2.49
CA GLN A 8 -10.89 -6.69 -1.47
C GLN A 8 -10.35 -8.13 -1.57
N GLN A 9 -10.16 -8.65 -2.78
CA GLN A 9 -9.56 -9.97 -2.98
C GLN A 9 -8.11 -10.01 -2.47
N LEU A 10 -7.33 -8.94 -2.68
CA LEU A 10 -5.96 -8.84 -2.17
C LEU A 10 -5.92 -8.74 -0.64
N GLU A 11 -6.79 -7.92 -0.04
CA GLU A 11 -6.92 -7.77 1.42
C GLU A 11 -7.30 -9.10 2.10
N GLU A 12 -8.17 -9.89 1.47
CA GLU A 12 -8.55 -11.22 1.98
C GLU A 12 -7.38 -12.21 1.86
N ARG A 13 -6.61 -12.17 0.76
CA ARG A 13 -5.39 -12.97 0.63
C ARG A 13 -4.36 -12.60 1.71
N GLU A 14 -4.17 -11.31 2.00
CA GLU A 14 -3.31 -10.89 3.11
C GLU A 14 -3.73 -11.54 4.43
N ARG A 15 -5.03 -11.57 4.73
CA ARG A 15 -5.57 -12.17 5.95
C ARG A 15 -5.34 -13.68 6.04
N GLN A 16 -5.44 -14.39 4.92
CA GLN A 16 -5.32 -15.85 4.89
C GLN A 16 -3.87 -16.34 4.90
N PHE A 17 -2.97 -15.62 4.22
CA PHE A 17 -1.60 -16.09 3.97
C PHE A 17 -0.53 -15.46 4.86
N LEU A 18 -0.76 -14.25 5.42
CA LEU A 18 0.22 -13.62 6.28
C LEU A 18 0.17 -14.19 7.70
N SER A 19 1.30 -14.05 8.42
CA SER A 19 1.38 -14.39 9.84
C SER A 19 0.26 -13.71 10.65
N PRO A 20 -0.27 -14.33 11.72
CA PRO A 20 -1.22 -13.70 12.62
C PRO A 20 -0.73 -12.37 13.24
N LEU A 21 0.59 -12.18 13.30
CA LEU A 21 1.23 -10.96 13.80
C LEU A 21 1.54 -9.93 12.71
N ALA A 22 1.19 -10.21 11.45
CA ALA A 22 1.45 -9.30 10.33
C ALA A 22 0.53 -8.07 10.37
N CYS A 23 1.04 -6.96 9.83
CA CYS A 23 0.25 -5.75 9.61
C CYS A 23 -0.58 -5.91 8.33
N LEU A 24 -1.91 -5.99 8.48
CA LEU A 24 -2.84 -6.11 7.36
C LEU A 24 -3.20 -4.74 6.79
N SER A 25 -3.23 -4.60 5.46
CA SER A 25 -3.61 -3.34 4.83
C SER A 25 -5.05 -2.94 5.14
N SER A 26 -5.95 -3.92 5.28
CA SER A 26 -7.34 -3.71 5.68
C SER A 26 -7.51 -3.18 7.12
N LYS A 27 -6.48 -3.28 7.97
CA LYS A 27 -6.47 -2.80 9.36
C LYS A 27 -5.66 -1.50 9.54
N SER A 28 -5.33 -0.82 8.44
CA SER A 28 -4.65 0.47 8.51
C SER A 28 -5.46 1.48 9.32
N ARG A 29 -4.77 2.36 10.05
CA ARG A 29 -5.39 3.47 10.80
C ARG A 29 -5.86 4.62 9.89
N GLY A 30 -5.73 4.46 8.57
CA GLY A 30 -6.03 5.50 7.60
C GLY A 30 -4.90 6.51 7.46
N ARG A 31 -5.23 7.73 7.02
CA ARG A 31 -4.26 8.80 6.76
C ARG A 31 -4.66 10.06 7.51
N LEU A 32 -3.70 10.96 7.71
CA LEU A 32 -3.92 12.23 8.39
C LEU A 32 -4.90 13.14 7.63
N HIS A 33 -4.86 13.09 6.31
CA HIS A 33 -5.77 13.83 5.44
C HIS A 33 -6.67 12.85 4.71
N ASP A 34 -7.96 13.19 4.66
CA ASP A 34 -8.94 12.41 3.92
C ASP A 34 -8.56 12.36 2.44
N GLU A 35 -8.66 11.17 1.87
CA GLU A 35 -8.39 10.95 0.46
C GLU A 35 -9.69 10.53 -0.24
N PRO A 36 -9.93 11.02 -1.47
CA PRO A 36 -11.09 10.61 -2.23
C PRO A 36 -11.10 9.10 -2.48
N ASP A 37 -12.32 8.61 -2.71
CA ASP A 37 -12.81 7.25 -2.53
C ASP A 37 -11.83 6.09 -2.81
N HIS A 38 -12.04 5.04 -2.04
CA HIS A 38 -11.26 3.80 -2.02
C HIS A 38 -10.95 3.28 -3.42
N CYS A 39 -9.67 3.23 -3.78
CA CYS A 39 -9.21 2.60 -5.02
C CYS A 39 -9.61 1.11 -5.03
N ASP A 40 -10.36 0.66 -6.03
CA ASP A 40 -10.82 -0.74 -6.13
C ASP A 40 -9.73 -1.72 -6.58
N LEU A 41 -8.57 -1.21 -6.97
CA LEU A 41 -7.48 -2.02 -7.53
C LEU A 41 -6.33 -2.24 -6.54
N ARG A 42 -5.96 -1.20 -5.77
CA ARG A 42 -4.73 -1.20 -4.98
C ARG A 42 -5.02 -1.09 -3.50
N THR A 43 -4.34 -1.91 -2.69
CA THR A 43 -4.40 -1.79 -1.23
C THR A 43 -3.75 -0.49 -0.77
N VAL A 44 -4.04 -0.07 0.47
CA VAL A 44 -3.51 1.20 1.01
C VAL A 44 -1.98 1.24 1.00
N PHE A 45 -1.32 0.12 1.31
CA PHE A 45 0.14 0.01 1.30
C PHE A 45 0.73 -0.04 -0.12
N GLN A 46 0.02 -0.64 -1.09
CA GLN A 46 0.42 -0.57 -2.50
C GLN A 46 0.38 0.87 -3.02
N ARG A 47 -0.63 1.66 -2.63
CA ARG A 47 -0.69 3.10 -2.96
C ARG A 47 0.48 3.87 -2.35
N ASP A 48 0.86 3.55 -1.11
CA ASP A 48 2.02 4.19 -0.46
C ASP A 48 3.33 3.87 -1.16
N ARG A 49 3.52 2.60 -1.53
CA ARG A 49 4.68 2.17 -2.31
C ARG A 49 4.77 2.96 -3.62
N ASP A 50 3.68 3.09 -4.35
CA ASP A 50 3.66 3.84 -5.62
C ASP A 50 4.05 5.32 -5.40
N ARG A 51 3.57 5.96 -4.33
CA ARG A 51 3.92 7.36 -4.01
C ARG A 51 5.39 7.53 -3.70
N ILE A 52 5.95 6.64 -2.87
CA ILE A 52 7.37 6.66 -2.52
C ILE A 52 8.21 6.47 -3.78
N LEU A 53 7.88 5.46 -4.59
CA LEU A 53 8.60 5.12 -5.81
C LEU A 53 8.65 6.28 -6.82
N HIS A 54 7.54 7.02 -6.96
CA HIS A 54 7.45 8.15 -7.88
C HIS A 54 7.83 9.51 -7.26
N SER A 55 8.31 9.53 -6.02
CA SER A 55 8.71 10.77 -5.36
C SER A 55 10.03 11.33 -5.93
N LYS A 56 10.16 12.66 -5.91
CA LYS A 56 11.40 13.35 -6.35
C LYS A 56 12.59 12.99 -5.46
N THR A 57 12.36 12.82 -4.16
CA THR A 57 13.38 12.44 -3.18
C THR A 57 13.91 11.03 -3.43
N PHE A 58 13.03 10.05 -3.67
CA PHE A 58 13.44 8.67 -3.98
C PHE A 58 14.26 8.60 -5.28
N ARG A 59 13.84 9.31 -6.34
CA ARG A 59 14.63 9.38 -7.59
C ARG A 59 16.05 9.93 -7.40
N ARG A 60 16.24 10.91 -6.51
CA ARG A 60 17.55 11.49 -6.21
C ARG A 60 18.49 10.50 -5.53
N LEU A 61 17.99 9.46 -4.87
CA LEU A 61 18.83 8.45 -4.23
C LEU A 61 19.72 7.70 -5.23
N LYS A 62 19.30 7.57 -6.49
CA LYS A 62 20.14 7.03 -7.59
C LYS A 62 21.47 7.77 -7.73
N HIS A 63 21.52 9.05 -7.35
CA HIS A 63 22.71 9.90 -7.44
C HIS A 63 23.38 10.11 -6.07
N LYS A 64 23.08 9.27 -5.08
CA LYS A 64 23.73 9.27 -3.77
C LYS A 64 24.35 7.90 -3.51
N THR A 65 25.55 7.87 -2.95
CA THR A 65 26.17 6.64 -2.46
C THR A 65 25.69 6.35 -1.05
N GLN A 66 25.54 5.06 -0.72
CA GLN A 66 25.27 4.61 0.64
C GLN A 66 26.59 4.17 1.26
N VAL A 67 27.19 5.06 2.07
CA VAL A 67 28.53 4.88 2.65
C VAL A 67 29.59 4.67 1.54
N PHE A 68 30.87 4.72 1.88
CA PHE A 68 31.98 4.46 0.96
C PHE A 68 32.35 2.99 0.99
#